data_AF-A0A258HFM3-F1
#
_entry.id   AF-A0A258HFM3-F1
#
_cell.length_a   1.000
_cell.length_b   1.000
_cell.length_c   1.000
_cell.angle_alpha   90.00
_cell.angle_beta   90.00
_cell.angle_gamma   90.00
#
_symmetry.space_group_name_H-M   'P 1'
#
loop_
_entity.id
_entity.type
_entity.pdbx_description
1 polymer ?
#
loop_
_entity_poly.entity_id
_entity_poly.type
_entity_poly.pdbx_seq_one_letter_code
_entity_poly.pdbx_strand_id
1 'polypeptide(L)'
;MRNIGIMAASVALIGLTACNPADDKADAASAPAQAAAPQPSQMMQETFVNCTWGETQGSGLSVWSYACPQAGNTHMVHDASLPGFALEGTYDGQTSRSPTIIVFKKAADAPIDAVLAEIRTRSPGPHTAQCVLARPTYDGVAEGIYHLVPPEPIKARWEAFSSGDGNSEPMDPPCGDLGEQMSGDHVFYVQDGDPTTVLWVNFGSEIQPFTAESIRPLNAG
;
A
#
# COMPACT_ATOMS: atom_id res chain seq x y z
N MET A 1 -2.65 -22.40 64.59
CA MET A 1 -1.54 -22.36 65.58
C MET A 1 -0.82 -21.04 65.41
N ARG A 2 -0.64 -20.32 66.52
CA ARG A 2 -0.04 -18.99 66.66
C ARG A 2 1.49 -19.08 66.67
N ASN A 3 2.15 -18.01 66.22
CA ASN A 3 3.38 -17.37 66.74
C ASN A 3 3.85 -16.41 65.62
N ILE A 4 3.74 -15.07 65.68
CA ILE A 4 4.15 -14.05 66.66
C ILE A 4 5.62 -14.20 67.09
N GLY A 5 6.47 -13.38 66.47
CA GLY A 5 7.79 -12.98 66.95
C GLY A 5 7.98 -11.48 66.69
N ILE A 6 7.87 -10.70 67.77
CA ILE A 6 8.13 -9.26 67.87
C ILE A 6 9.48 -9.10 68.59
N MET A 7 10.37 -8.20 68.13
CA MET A 7 11.23 -7.26 68.91
C MET A 7 11.98 -6.39 67.87
N ALA A 8 11.78 -5.08 67.76
CA ALA A 8 12.26 -3.97 68.63
C ALA A 8 13.81 -3.84 68.61
N ALA A 9 14.48 -2.68 68.50
CA ALA A 9 14.12 -1.28 68.23
C ALA A 9 15.43 -0.49 67.98
N SER A 10 15.31 0.57 67.17
CA SER A 10 15.98 1.89 67.23
C SER A 10 17.45 2.04 67.65
N VAL A 11 18.26 2.68 66.79
CA VAL A 11 18.97 3.94 67.11
C VAL A 11 19.10 4.77 65.83
N ALA A 12 18.67 6.03 65.90
CA ALA A 12 18.87 7.07 64.91
C ALA A 12 20.22 7.76 65.10
N LEU A 13 20.90 8.13 64.02
CA LEU A 13 21.78 9.28 64.02
C LEU A 13 21.59 10.10 62.73
N ILE A 14 21.41 11.39 62.97
CA ILE A 14 21.15 12.47 62.02
C ILE A 14 22.47 12.82 61.33
N GLY A 15 22.49 12.73 59.99
CA GLY A 15 23.52 13.31 59.14
C GLY A 15 22.86 14.26 58.15
N LEU A 16 22.90 15.55 58.46
CA LEU A 16 22.58 16.63 57.52
C LEU A 16 23.72 16.75 56.51
N THR A 17 23.48 16.32 55.28
CA THR A 17 24.21 16.81 54.10
C THR A 17 23.19 17.22 53.05
N ALA A 18 22.99 18.53 52.95
CA ALA A 18 22.39 19.16 51.79
C ALA A 18 23.35 19.05 50.60
N CYS A 19 22.83 18.68 49.42
CA CYS A 19 23.11 19.32 48.12
C CYS A 19 22.45 18.53 46.97
N ASN A 20 21.46 19.19 46.38
CA ASN A 20 20.87 19.08 45.03
C ASN A 20 20.33 17.72 44.53
N PRO A 21 19.00 17.62 44.28
CA PRO A 21 18.53 16.71 43.26
C PRO A 21 19.07 17.23 41.92
N ALA A 22 19.95 16.45 41.29
CA ALA A 22 20.10 16.56 39.86
C ALA A 22 18.74 16.17 39.26
N ASP A 23 18.07 17.14 38.66
CA ASP A 23 16.95 16.91 37.76
C ASP A 23 17.47 16.05 36.60
N ASP A 24 17.39 14.73 36.73
CA ASP A 24 17.38 13.82 35.60
C ASP A 24 16.02 14.00 34.88
N LYS A 25 15.87 15.15 34.23
CA LYS A 25 15.02 15.24 33.04
C LYS A 25 15.66 14.32 32.02
N ALA A 26 15.20 13.08 32.01
CA ALA A 26 15.21 12.28 30.80
C ALA A 26 14.44 13.10 29.76
N ASP A 27 15.18 13.83 28.92
CA ASP A 27 14.68 14.35 27.67
C ASP A 27 14.13 13.15 26.93
N ALA A 28 12.81 12.99 26.96
CA ALA A 28 12.10 12.14 26.04
C ALA A 28 12.46 12.67 24.66
N ALA A 29 13.44 12.02 24.02
CA ALA A 29 13.75 12.25 22.63
C ALA A 29 12.46 11.98 21.87
N SER A 30 11.76 13.05 21.50
CA SER A 30 10.62 13.00 20.62
C SER A 30 11.07 12.20 19.40
N ALA A 31 10.41 11.08 19.14
CA ALA A 31 10.61 10.33 17.91
C ALA A 31 10.55 11.34 16.75
N PRO A 32 11.47 11.27 15.76
CA PRO A 32 11.47 12.20 14.66
C PRO A 32 10.08 12.18 14.03
N ALA A 33 9.44 13.35 13.95
CA ALA A 33 8.13 13.49 13.33
C ALA A 33 8.22 12.94 11.90
N GLN A 34 7.40 11.94 11.59
CA GLN A 34 7.25 11.40 10.24
C GLN A 34 7.06 12.58 9.28
N ALA A 35 7.91 12.70 8.25
CA ALA A 35 7.75 13.74 7.24
C ALA A 35 6.31 13.70 6.68
N ALA A 36 5.70 14.82 6.36
CA ALA A 36 4.35 14.83 5.78
C ALA A 36 4.29 14.00 4.48
N ALA A 37 3.12 13.44 4.15
CA ALA A 37 2.89 12.79 2.86
C ALA A 37 3.18 13.78 1.72
N PRO A 38 3.83 13.36 0.62
CA PRO A 38 4.04 14.24 -0.51
C PRO A 38 2.67 14.59 -1.07
N GLN A 39 2.41 15.88 -1.19
CA GLN A 39 1.18 16.36 -1.80
C GLN A 39 1.21 16.10 -3.31
N PRO A 40 0.04 16.13 -3.97
CA PRO A 40 -0.04 16.04 -5.42
C PRO A 40 0.87 17.08 -6.09
N SER A 41 1.57 16.69 -7.16
CA SER A 41 2.44 17.58 -7.91
C SER A 41 1.67 18.79 -8.46
N GLN A 42 2.38 19.89 -8.73
CA GLN A 42 1.78 21.08 -9.32
C GLN A 42 1.03 20.76 -10.62
N MET A 43 1.61 19.91 -11.49
CA MET A 43 0.96 19.47 -12.72
C MET A 43 -0.37 18.75 -12.48
N MET A 44 -0.44 17.89 -11.45
CA MET A 44 -1.70 17.24 -11.09
C MET A 44 -2.72 18.23 -10.55
N GLN A 45 -2.30 19.18 -9.71
CA GLN A 45 -3.18 20.22 -9.17
C GLN A 45 -3.76 21.11 -10.28
N GLU A 46 -2.93 21.49 -11.26
CA GLU A 46 -3.35 22.31 -12.42
C GLU A 46 -4.28 21.53 -13.36
N THR A 47 -3.99 20.24 -13.60
CA THR A 47 -4.83 19.39 -14.45
C THR A 47 -6.22 19.17 -13.86
N PHE A 48 -6.29 19.00 -12.54
CA PHE A 48 -7.54 18.75 -11.82
C PHE A 48 -7.95 19.95 -10.96
N VAL A 49 -7.84 21.16 -11.52
CA VAL A 49 -8.13 22.42 -10.81
C VAL A 49 -9.55 22.51 -10.23
N ASN A 50 -10.51 21.83 -10.86
CA ASN A 50 -11.90 21.80 -10.40
C ASN A 50 -12.18 20.66 -9.41
N CYS A 51 -11.17 19.91 -9.00
CA CYS A 51 -11.28 18.81 -8.06
C CYS A 51 -10.70 19.20 -6.71
N THR A 52 -11.18 18.55 -5.66
CA THR A 52 -10.65 18.75 -4.30
C THR A 52 -9.65 17.66 -4.00
N TRP A 53 -8.44 18.03 -3.61
CA TRP A 53 -7.42 17.10 -3.16
C TRP A 53 -7.47 16.93 -1.64
N GLY A 54 -7.32 15.69 -1.18
CA GLY A 54 -7.28 15.37 0.24
C GLY A 54 -6.68 13.99 0.49
N GLU A 55 -6.42 13.68 1.76
CA GLU A 55 -6.03 12.34 2.18
C GLU A 55 -7.25 11.44 2.30
N THR A 56 -7.18 10.28 1.68
CA THR A 56 -8.10 9.16 1.88
C THR A 56 -7.38 8.11 2.72
N GLN A 57 -7.98 7.72 3.84
CA GLN A 57 -7.41 6.76 4.79
C GLN A 57 -8.27 5.50 4.84
N GLY A 58 -7.62 4.34 4.91
CA GLY A 58 -8.29 3.04 4.86
C GLY A 58 -7.31 1.89 4.77
N SER A 59 -7.72 0.69 5.20
CA SER A 59 -6.90 -0.54 5.05
C SER A 59 -5.47 -0.43 5.62
N GLY A 60 -5.29 0.39 6.66
CA GLY A 60 -3.99 0.65 7.29
C GLY A 60 -3.08 1.63 6.53
N LEU A 61 -3.58 2.31 5.50
CA LEU A 61 -2.84 3.25 4.66
C LEU A 61 -3.52 4.63 4.62
N SER A 62 -2.74 5.67 4.33
CA SER A 62 -3.18 6.98 3.85
C SER A 62 -2.63 7.19 2.44
N VAL A 63 -3.37 7.93 1.61
CA VAL A 63 -2.97 8.31 0.26
C VAL A 63 -3.68 9.59 -0.14
N TRP A 64 -2.97 10.51 -0.78
CA TRP A 64 -3.55 11.70 -1.39
C TRP A 64 -4.27 11.34 -2.69
N SER A 65 -5.53 11.73 -2.79
CA SER A 65 -6.37 11.55 -3.97
C SER A 65 -7.26 12.75 -4.22
N TYR A 66 -7.76 12.87 -5.44
CA TYR A 66 -8.79 13.86 -5.74
C TYR A 66 -10.20 13.32 -5.50
N ALA A 67 -11.13 14.24 -5.30
CA ALA A 67 -12.55 14.05 -5.51
C ALA A 67 -13.02 15.07 -6.57
N CYS A 68 -13.60 14.57 -7.65
CA CYS A 68 -14.06 15.34 -8.81
C CYS A 68 -15.58 15.16 -9.04
N PRO A 69 -16.45 15.93 -8.35
CA PRO A 69 -17.91 15.83 -8.50
C PRO A 69 -18.39 15.96 -9.96
N GLN A 70 -17.78 16.86 -10.73
CA GLN A 70 -18.10 17.15 -12.13
C GLN A 70 -17.64 16.08 -13.12
N ALA A 71 -16.73 15.20 -12.72
CA ALA A 71 -16.22 14.11 -13.54
C ALA A 71 -16.89 12.80 -13.13
N GLY A 72 -18.21 12.76 -13.21
CA GLY A 72 -19.00 11.60 -12.78
C GLY A 72 -18.83 11.28 -11.30
N ASN A 73 -18.71 12.27 -10.41
CA ASN A 73 -18.46 12.04 -8.98
C ASN A 73 -17.28 11.09 -8.70
N THR A 74 -16.19 11.21 -9.47
CA THR A 74 -15.04 10.32 -9.33
C THR A 74 -14.25 10.64 -8.07
N HIS A 75 -14.05 9.66 -7.19
CA HIS A 75 -13.28 9.79 -5.96
C HIS A 75 -12.79 8.43 -5.46
N MET A 76 -11.75 8.44 -4.63
CA MET A 76 -11.25 7.21 -4.03
C MET A 76 -12.07 6.83 -2.79
N VAL A 77 -12.42 5.55 -2.67
CA VAL A 77 -13.21 5.00 -1.58
C VAL A 77 -12.50 3.82 -0.93
N HIS A 78 -12.86 3.56 0.33
CA HIS A 78 -12.52 2.34 1.04
C HIS A 78 -13.72 1.93 1.91
N ASP A 79 -13.95 0.63 2.05
CA ASP A 79 -14.85 0.06 3.03
C ASP A 79 -14.52 -1.43 3.26
N ALA A 80 -15.26 -2.09 4.16
CA ALA A 80 -15.01 -3.49 4.54
C ALA A 80 -15.24 -4.51 3.41
N SER A 81 -15.90 -4.14 2.31
CA SER A 81 -16.08 -5.01 1.14
C SER A 81 -14.92 -4.95 0.16
N LEU A 82 -14.04 -3.94 0.30
CA LEU A 82 -12.92 -3.72 -0.59
C LEU A 82 -11.62 -4.29 0.00
N PRO A 83 -10.74 -4.90 -0.81
CA PRO A 83 -9.46 -5.43 -0.35
C PRO A 83 -8.38 -4.34 -0.18
N GLY A 84 -8.78 -3.08 -0.12
CA GLY A 84 -7.92 -1.90 -0.19
C GLY A 84 -8.74 -0.66 -0.57
N PHE A 85 -8.31 0.06 -1.59
CA PHE A 85 -8.99 1.23 -2.13
C PHE A 85 -9.52 0.96 -3.54
N ALA A 86 -10.63 1.60 -3.88
CA ALA A 86 -11.17 1.61 -5.23
C ALA A 86 -11.44 3.04 -5.69
N LEU A 87 -11.34 3.26 -6.99
CA LEU A 87 -11.91 4.43 -7.61
C LEU A 87 -13.41 4.21 -7.79
N GLU A 88 -14.23 5.05 -7.18
CA GLU A 88 -15.67 5.07 -7.40
C GLU A 88 -16.02 6.21 -8.36
N GLY A 89 -16.82 5.91 -9.37
CA GLY A 89 -17.37 6.89 -10.30
C GLY A 89 -18.82 6.56 -10.62
N THR A 90 -19.58 7.57 -11.01
CA THR A 90 -20.97 7.50 -11.43
C THR A 90 -21.11 8.09 -12.82
N TYR A 91 -21.36 7.21 -13.79
CA TYR A 91 -21.58 7.56 -15.19
C TYR A 91 -22.94 7.04 -15.62
N ASP A 92 -23.73 7.88 -16.30
CA ASP A 92 -25.10 7.56 -16.73
C ASP A 92 -26.00 7.01 -15.61
N GLY A 93 -25.83 7.54 -14.39
CA GLY A 93 -26.58 7.13 -13.21
C GLY A 93 -26.21 5.77 -12.64
N GLN A 94 -25.17 5.12 -13.16
CA GLN A 94 -24.62 3.88 -12.65
C GLN A 94 -23.32 4.15 -11.90
N THR A 95 -23.26 3.75 -10.65
CA THR A 95 -22.04 3.81 -9.85
C THR A 95 -21.25 2.52 -10.05
N SER A 96 -19.97 2.66 -10.40
CA SER A 96 -19.02 1.56 -10.52
C SER A 96 -17.81 1.80 -9.62
N ARG A 97 -17.18 0.70 -9.22
CA ARG A 97 -15.95 0.71 -8.43
C ARG A 97 -14.89 -0.14 -9.13
N SER A 98 -13.73 0.45 -9.32
CA SER A 98 -12.56 -0.23 -9.89
C SER A 98 -11.46 -0.30 -8.84
N PRO A 99 -10.96 -1.50 -8.46
CA PRO A 99 -9.84 -1.61 -7.54
C PRO A 99 -8.63 -0.80 -8.03
N THR A 100 -8.06 -0.01 -7.12
CA THR A 100 -6.92 0.88 -7.40
C THR A 100 -5.72 0.51 -6.56
N ILE A 101 -5.94 0.19 -5.28
CA ILE A 101 -4.90 -0.31 -4.39
C ILE A 101 -5.46 -1.56 -3.72
N ILE A 102 -4.75 -2.68 -3.81
CA ILE A 102 -5.11 -3.91 -3.11
C ILE A 102 -4.00 -4.24 -2.13
N VAL A 103 -4.39 -4.52 -0.89
CA VAL A 103 -3.49 -4.85 0.21
C VAL A 103 -3.40 -6.36 0.37
N PHE A 104 -2.18 -6.86 0.41
CA PHE A 104 -1.82 -8.22 0.79
C PHE A 104 -0.92 -8.20 2.01
N LYS A 105 -0.99 -9.25 2.84
CA LYS A 105 -0.20 -9.38 4.06
C LYS A 105 0.78 -10.53 3.96
N LYS A 106 1.99 -10.31 4.47
CA LYS A 106 3.04 -11.32 4.63
C LYS A 106 3.79 -11.09 5.94
N ALA A 107 4.57 -12.09 6.37
CA ALA A 107 5.55 -11.86 7.43
C ALA A 107 6.61 -10.84 6.96
N ALA A 108 7.15 -10.05 7.88
CA ALA A 108 8.09 -8.97 7.57
C ALA A 108 9.32 -9.46 6.80
N ASP A 109 9.86 -10.61 7.20
CA ASP A 109 11.05 -11.26 6.63
C ASP A 109 10.74 -12.22 5.47
N ALA A 110 9.46 -12.48 5.18
CA ALA A 110 9.07 -13.32 4.06
C ALA A 110 9.33 -12.62 2.71
N PRO A 111 9.70 -13.35 1.65
CA PRO A 111 9.79 -12.79 0.31
C PRO A 111 8.43 -12.30 -0.19
N ILE A 112 8.42 -11.42 -1.20
CA ILE A 112 7.17 -10.90 -1.78
C ILE A 112 6.27 -12.04 -2.29
N ASP A 113 6.86 -13.13 -2.79
CA ASP A 113 6.16 -14.33 -3.27
C ASP A 113 5.29 -15.02 -2.22
N ALA A 114 5.45 -14.71 -0.93
CA ALA A 114 4.59 -15.22 0.12
C ALA A 114 3.10 -14.84 -0.07
N VAL A 115 2.80 -13.78 -0.83
CA VAL A 115 1.42 -13.38 -1.14
C VAL A 115 0.83 -14.07 -2.38
N LEU A 116 1.61 -14.89 -3.12
CA LEU A 116 1.16 -15.49 -4.38
C LEU A 116 -0.08 -16.37 -4.24
N ALA A 117 -0.21 -17.13 -3.15
CA ALA A 117 -1.39 -17.98 -2.94
C ALA A 117 -2.68 -17.15 -2.87
N GLU A 118 -2.62 -15.99 -2.21
CA GLU A 118 -3.75 -15.08 -2.10
C GLU A 118 -4.01 -14.34 -3.41
N ILE A 119 -2.97 -13.83 -4.09
CA ILE A 119 -3.08 -13.21 -5.41
C ILE A 119 -3.80 -14.14 -6.38
N ARG A 120 -3.37 -15.41 -6.46
CA ARG A 120 -3.96 -16.40 -7.36
C ARG A 120 -5.42 -16.73 -7.04
N THR A 121 -5.82 -16.58 -5.79
CA THR A 121 -7.22 -16.75 -5.37
C THR A 121 -8.07 -15.56 -5.81
N ARG A 122 -7.52 -14.34 -5.74
CA ARG A 122 -8.22 -13.09 -6.07
C ARG A 122 -8.20 -12.76 -7.57
N SER A 123 -7.29 -13.33 -8.34
CA SER A 123 -7.07 -13.05 -9.76
C SER A 123 -7.20 -14.30 -10.64
N PRO A 124 -8.39 -14.91 -10.74
CA PRO A 124 -8.58 -16.09 -11.57
C PRO A 124 -8.39 -15.76 -13.05
N GLY A 125 -7.68 -16.63 -13.74
CA GLY A 125 -7.34 -16.51 -15.16
C GLY A 125 -6.88 -17.87 -15.69
N PRO A 126 -6.78 -18.04 -17.02
CA PRO A 126 -6.52 -19.33 -17.64
C PRO A 126 -5.21 -20.00 -17.18
N HIS A 127 -4.23 -19.19 -16.77
CA HIS A 127 -2.90 -19.63 -16.36
C HIS A 127 -2.49 -19.18 -14.95
N THR A 128 -3.40 -18.60 -14.16
CA THR A 128 -3.13 -18.02 -12.83
C THR A 128 -2.33 -18.94 -11.91
N ALA A 129 -2.61 -20.24 -11.89
CA ALA A 129 -1.90 -21.20 -11.04
C ALA A 129 -0.38 -21.24 -11.29
N GLN A 130 0.07 -20.85 -12.49
CA GLN A 130 1.47 -20.86 -12.93
C GLN A 130 2.10 -19.45 -12.87
N CYS A 131 1.31 -18.40 -12.64
CA CYS A 131 1.80 -17.04 -12.66
C CYS A 131 2.66 -16.72 -11.43
N VAL A 132 3.72 -15.94 -11.62
CA VAL A 132 4.70 -15.58 -10.58
C VAL A 132 4.89 -14.07 -10.52
N LEU A 133 5.35 -13.55 -9.39
CA LEU A 133 5.82 -12.17 -9.31
C LEU A 133 7.23 -12.11 -9.89
N ALA A 134 7.42 -11.33 -10.96
CA ALA A 134 8.71 -11.15 -11.60
C ALA A 134 9.02 -9.67 -11.74
N ARG A 135 10.30 -9.33 -11.62
CA ARG A 135 10.77 -7.97 -11.90
C ARG A 135 10.67 -7.71 -13.41
N PRO A 136 10.11 -6.58 -13.85
CA PRO A 136 10.15 -6.20 -15.26
C PRO A 136 11.59 -6.03 -15.76
N THR A 137 11.83 -6.33 -17.03
CA THR A 137 13.20 -6.41 -17.62
C THR A 137 13.58 -5.22 -18.50
N TYR A 138 12.74 -4.17 -18.56
CA TYR A 138 13.04 -2.95 -19.32
C TYR A 138 13.80 -1.92 -18.46
N ASP A 139 14.51 -1.02 -19.13
CA ASP A 139 15.33 0.00 -18.47
C ASP A 139 14.49 1.01 -17.68
N GLY A 140 15.03 1.51 -16.56
CA GLY A 140 14.39 2.55 -15.75
C GLY A 140 13.39 2.06 -14.70
N VAL A 141 13.17 0.74 -14.60
CA VAL A 141 12.28 0.16 -13.57
C VAL A 141 12.92 0.28 -12.19
N ALA A 142 12.23 0.98 -11.29
CA ALA A 142 12.62 1.11 -9.89
C ALA A 142 12.82 -0.26 -9.23
N GLU A 143 13.75 -0.34 -8.28
CA GLU A 143 13.94 -1.55 -7.50
C GLU A 143 12.69 -1.87 -6.68
N GLY A 144 12.43 -3.17 -6.45
CA GLY A 144 11.28 -3.61 -5.65
C GLY A 144 9.92 -3.60 -6.38
N ILE A 145 9.88 -3.25 -7.68
CA ILE A 145 8.70 -3.35 -8.53
C ILE A 145 8.60 -4.74 -9.17
N TYR A 146 7.41 -5.34 -9.10
CA TYR A 146 7.10 -6.67 -9.65
C TYR A 146 5.79 -6.65 -10.44
N HIS A 147 5.69 -7.48 -11.48
CA HIS A 147 4.45 -7.78 -12.18
C HIS A 147 4.06 -9.24 -11.96
N LEU A 148 2.77 -9.56 -11.97
CA LEU A 148 2.29 -10.94 -11.99
C LEU A 148 2.30 -11.44 -13.44
N VAL A 149 3.27 -12.29 -13.76
CA VAL A 149 3.55 -12.73 -15.14
C VAL A 149 3.25 -14.22 -15.33
N PRO A 150 2.74 -14.64 -16.50
CA PRO A 150 2.60 -16.05 -16.83
C PRO A 150 3.96 -16.68 -17.19
N PRO A 151 4.07 -18.01 -17.23
CA PRO A 151 5.27 -18.67 -17.72
C PRO A 151 5.43 -18.56 -19.25
N GLU A 152 6.63 -18.82 -19.75
CA GLU A 152 6.82 -19.11 -21.17
C GLU A 152 6.16 -20.45 -21.55
N PRO A 153 5.61 -20.61 -22.78
CA PRO A 153 5.54 -19.63 -23.87
C PRO A 153 4.29 -18.71 -23.80
N ILE A 154 3.49 -18.77 -22.73
CA ILE A 154 2.24 -18.01 -22.61
C ILE A 154 2.54 -16.51 -22.55
N LYS A 155 3.58 -16.12 -21.83
CA LYS A 155 4.06 -14.73 -21.76
C LYS A 155 4.33 -14.15 -23.14
N ALA A 156 5.20 -14.77 -23.95
CA ALA A 156 5.50 -14.27 -25.28
C ALA A 156 4.26 -14.14 -26.19
N ARG A 157 3.30 -15.08 -26.07
CA ARG A 157 2.04 -14.98 -26.83
C ARG A 157 1.19 -13.80 -26.37
N TRP A 158 1.10 -13.58 -25.05
CA TRP A 158 0.37 -12.45 -24.48
C TRP A 158 0.97 -11.12 -24.94
N GLU A 159 2.29 -10.97 -24.86
CA GLU A 159 3.00 -9.77 -25.30
C GLU A 159 2.79 -9.47 -26.79
N ALA A 160 2.78 -10.50 -27.65
CA ALA A 160 2.47 -10.34 -29.07
C ALA A 160 1.03 -9.85 -29.29
N PHE A 161 0.07 -10.41 -28.54
CA PHE A 161 -1.33 -10.00 -28.62
C PHE A 161 -1.57 -8.59 -28.07
N SER A 162 -1.07 -8.29 -26.86
CA SER A 162 -1.30 -7.01 -26.20
C SER A 162 -0.60 -5.85 -26.91
N SER A 163 0.48 -6.10 -27.66
CA SER A 163 1.15 -5.10 -28.50
C SER A 163 0.49 -4.89 -29.86
N GLY A 164 -0.55 -5.67 -30.19
CA GLY A 164 -1.32 -5.53 -31.42
C GLY A 164 -0.71 -6.19 -32.65
N ASP A 165 0.10 -7.25 -32.48
CA ASP A 165 0.56 -8.06 -33.62
C ASP A 165 -0.66 -8.66 -34.36
N GLY A 166 -0.83 -8.30 -35.64
CA GLY A 166 -1.95 -8.75 -36.46
C GLY A 166 -1.99 -10.26 -36.74
N ASN A 167 -0.94 -11.01 -36.38
CA ASN A 167 -0.90 -12.47 -36.49
C ASN A 167 -1.15 -13.17 -35.15
N SER A 168 -1.33 -12.43 -34.07
CA SER A 168 -1.61 -12.98 -32.76
C SER A 168 -3.09 -13.37 -32.64
N GLU A 169 -3.34 -14.53 -32.03
CA GLU A 169 -4.70 -14.96 -31.71
C GLU A 169 -5.20 -14.21 -30.46
N PRO A 170 -6.48 -13.78 -30.43
CA PRO A 170 -7.08 -13.20 -29.23
C PRO A 170 -6.94 -14.11 -28.02
N MET A 171 -6.58 -13.54 -26.88
CA MET A 171 -6.58 -14.26 -25.61
C MET A 171 -7.02 -13.38 -24.45
N ASP A 172 -7.56 -14.02 -23.42
CA ASP A 172 -7.84 -13.38 -22.14
C ASP A 172 -6.53 -13.17 -21.34
N PRO A 173 -6.47 -12.16 -20.44
CA PRO A 173 -5.35 -11.94 -19.53
C PRO A 173 -4.95 -13.25 -18.82
N PRO A 174 -3.72 -13.78 -19.04
CA PRO A 174 -3.35 -15.11 -18.58
C PRO A 174 -3.42 -15.30 -17.07
N CYS A 175 -3.15 -14.24 -16.31
CA CYS A 175 -3.07 -14.24 -14.86
C CYS A 175 -4.26 -13.54 -14.18
N GLY A 176 -5.35 -13.31 -14.92
CA GLY A 176 -6.54 -12.61 -14.44
C GLY A 176 -6.32 -11.11 -14.23
N ASP A 177 -7.26 -10.47 -13.53
CA ASP A 177 -7.36 -9.00 -13.39
C ASP A 177 -6.15 -8.32 -12.72
N LEU A 178 -5.40 -9.03 -11.87
CA LEU A 178 -4.20 -8.50 -11.21
C LEU A 178 -2.91 -8.78 -12.00
N GLY A 179 -3.01 -9.58 -13.05
CA GLY A 179 -1.96 -9.83 -14.04
C GLY A 179 -1.86 -8.71 -15.06
N GLU A 180 -0.86 -8.77 -15.94
CA GLU A 180 -0.72 -7.85 -17.07
C GLU A 180 -2.04 -7.73 -17.88
N GLN A 181 -2.44 -6.49 -18.17
CA GLN A 181 -3.66 -6.15 -18.90
C GLN A 181 -3.31 -5.57 -20.28
N MET A 182 -4.29 -5.51 -21.18
CA MET A 182 -4.10 -4.85 -22.48
C MET A 182 -3.89 -3.33 -22.34
N SER A 183 -4.37 -2.77 -21.25
CA SER A 183 -4.33 -1.33 -21.00
C SER A 183 -4.15 -1.06 -19.51
N GLY A 184 -3.43 0.02 -19.24
CA GLY A 184 -3.19 0.50 -17.89
C GLY A 184 -1.97 -0.16 -17.27
N ASP A 185 -1.32 0.62 -16.40
CA ASP A 185 -0.13 0.17 -15.71
C ASP A 185 -0.50 -0.25 -14.30
N HIS A 186 0.02 -1.38 -13.85
CA HIS A 186 -0.11 -1.80 -12.45
C HIS A 186 1.11 -2.56 -12.01
N VAL A 187 1.38 -2.48 -10.71
CA VAL A 187 2.60 -3.02 -10.12
C VAL A 187 2.31 -3.63 -8.77
N PHE A 188 3.15 -4.59 -8.40
CA PHE A 188 3.29 -5.07 -7.03
C PHE A 188 4.57 -4.51 -6.40
N TYR A 189 4.51 -4.08 -5.14
CA TYR A 189 5.68 -3.74 -4.35
C TYR A 189 5.42 -3.91 -2.84
N VAL A 190 6.50 -4.04 -2.06
CA VAL A 190 6.42 -4.03 -0.60
C VAL A 190 6.32 -2.58 -0.12
N GLN A 191 5.34 -2.27 0.72
CA GLN A 191 5.11 -0.89 1.18
C GLN A 191 6.30 -0.35 1.98
N ASP A 192 6.79 0.81 1.59
CA ASP A 192 7.82 1.53 2.33
C ASP A 192 7.34 1.87 3.74
N GLY A 193 8.17 1.57 4.73
CA GLY A 193 7.85 1.73 6.15
C GLY A 193 6.99 0.62 6.75
N ASP A 194 6.51 -0.35 5.96
CA ASP A 194 5.79 -1.53 6.45
C ASP A 194 6.13 -2.79 5.63
N PRO A 195 7.17 -3.55 6.02
CA PRO A 195 7.58 -4.76 5.28
C PRO A 195 6.57 -5.92 5.38
N THR A 196 5.51 -5.79 6.19
CA THR A 196 4.43 -6.80 6.29
C THR A 196 3.35 -6.61 5.23
N THR A 197 3.41 -5.51 4.47
CA THR A 197 2.39 -5.14 3.48
C THR A 197 2.96 -5.19 2.07
N VAL A 198 2.26 -5.90 1.19
CA VAL A 198 2.48 -5.86 -0.26
C VAL A 198 1.27 -5.17 -0.89
N LEU A 199 1.53 -4.22 -1.77
CA LEU A 199 0.49 -3.52 -2.52
C LEU A 199 0.49 -4.00 -3.95
N TRP A 200 -0.70 -4.20 -4.50
CA TRP A 200 -0.94 -4.06 -5.93
C TRP A 200 -1.53 -2.67 -6.16
N VAL A 201 -0.91 -1.88 -7.01
CA VAL A 201 -1.35 -0.52 -7.34
C VAL A 201 -1.62 -0.45 -8.82
N ASN A 202 -2.85 -0.09 -9.17
CA ASN A 202 -3.29 0.15 -10.53
C ASN A 202 -3.30 1.64 -10.81
N PHE A 203 -2.43 2.03 -11.73
CA PHE A 203 -2.35 3.37 -12.26
C PHE A 203 -3.40 3.58 -13.39
N GLY A 204 -3.92 2.52 -14.01
CA GLY A 204 -4.79 2.68 -15.18
C GLY A 204 -4.03 3.35 -16.34
N SER A 205 -4.77 3.88 -17.32
CA SER A 205 -4.20 4.32 -18.61
C SER A 205 -4.08 5.84 -18.77
N GLU A 206 -4.53 6.62 -17.79
CA GLU A 206 -4.60 8.08 -17.85
C GLU A 206 -3.93 8.73 -16.64
N ILE A 207 -4.17 10.03 -16.41
CA ILE A 207 -3.63 10.75 -15.26
C ILE A 207 -4.31 10.23 -13.98
N GLN A 208 -3.48 9.91 -12.99
CA GLN A 208 -3.86 9.22 -11.78
C GLN A 208 -4.84 10.01 -10.90
N PRO A 209 -5.86 9.34 -10.31
CA PRO A 209 -6.71 9.95 -9.29
C PRO A 209 -6.07 10.08 -7.92
N PHE A 210 -4.82 9.64 -7.79
CA PHE A 210 -4.05 9.64 -6.55
C PHE A 210 -2.56 9.88 -6.82
N THR A 211 -1.83 10.24 -5.77
CA THR A 211 -0.37 10.38 -5.80
C THR A 211 0.26 9.13 -5.22
N ALA A 212 0.88 8.27 -6.04
CA ALA A 212 1.38 6.98 -5.57
C ALA A 212 2.51 7.11 -4.52
N GLU A 213 3.35 8.14 -4.64
CA GLU A 213 4.41 8.46 -3.68
C GLU A 213 3.86 8.91 -2.31
N SER A 214 2.55 9.18 -2.24
CA SER A 214 1.86 9.54 -1.00
C SER A 214 1.26 8.36 -0.25
N ILE A 215 1.30 7.15 -0.83
CA ILE A 215 0.80 5.94 -0.16
C ILE A 215 1.71 5.61 1.02
N ARG A 216 1.15 5.62 2.23
CA ARG A 216 1.90 5.45 3.48
C ARG A 216 1.12 4.66 4.53
N PRO A 217 1.78 3.90 5.42
CA PRO A 217 1.10 3.27 6.55
C PRO A 217 0.57 4.29 7.56
N LEU A 218 -0.64 4.08 8.09
CA LEU A 218 -1.23 4.95 9.12
C LEU A 218 -0.55 4.83 10.48
N ASN A 219 0.11 3.71 10.75
CA ASN A 219 0.79 3.41 12.02
C ASN A 219 2.31 3.36 11.87
N ALA A 220 2.89 3.99 10.84
CA ALA A 220 4.33 4.18 10.77
C ALA A 220 4.74 5.22 11.82
N GLY A 221 5.05 4.73 13.02
CA GLY A 221 5.58 5.48 14.17
C GLY A 221 6.52 4.60 14.96
#